data_AF-A0A6I1I5I6-F1
#
_entry.id   AF-A0A6I1I5I6-F1
#
_cell.length_a   1.000
_cell.length_b   1.000
_cell.length_c   1.000
_cell.angle_alpha   90.00
_cell.angle_beta   90.00
_cell.angle_gamma   90.00
#
_symmetry.space_group_name_H-M   'P 1'
#
loop_
_entity.id
_entity.type
_entity.pdbx_description
1 polymer ?
#
loop_
_entity_poly.entity_id
_entity_poly.type
_entity_poly.pdbx_seq_one_letter_code
_entity_poly.pdbx_strand_id
1 'polypeptide(L)' 'MSNFKKDQKVNVKGTKTEPLPRPGKFVKTHPGARGDFLEVLLDGSTQSQRFRPSQVTAA' A
#
# COMPACT_ATOMS: atom_id res chain seq x y z
N MET A 1 -11.26 2.81 8.41
CA MET A 1 -11.44 3.12 6.98
C MET A 1 -10.31 4.03 6.53
N SER A 2 -9.57 3.61 5.51
CA SER A 2 -8.46 4.38 4.96
C SER A 2 -8.91 5.66 4.26
N ASN A 3 -8.11 6.72 4.35
CA ASN A 3 -8.35 7.98 3.63
C ASN A 3 -7.89 7.94 2.16
N PHE A 4 -7.41 6.79 1.66
CA PHE A 4 -6.93 6.65 0.28
C PHE A 4 -8.08 6.44 -0.71
N LYS A 5 -8.04 7.14 -1.84
CA LYS A 5 -8.95 6.96 -2.97
C LYS A 5 -8.43 5.84 -3.87
N LYS A 6 -9.33 5.05 -4.46
CA LYS A 6 -8.97 4.04 -5.48
C LYS A 6 -8.13 4.70 -6.60
N ASP A 7 -7.09 4.00 -7.02
CA ASP A 7 -6.09 4.42 -8.01
C ASP A 7 -5.22 5.62 -7.59
N GLN A 8 -5.33 6.09 -6.34
CA GLN A 8 -4.45 7.10 -5.79
C GLN A 8 -3.00 6.59 -5.77
N LYS A 9 -2.07 7.42 -6.24
CA LYS A 9 -0.64 7.15 -6.13
C LYS A 9 -0.24 7.11 -4.66
N VAL A 10 0.45 6.05 -4.28
CA VAL A 10 0.93 5.82 -2.92
C VAL A 10 2.35 5.28 -2.97
N ASN A 11 3.09 5.51 -1.89
CA ASN A 11 4.40 4.94 -1.69
C ASN A 11 4.34 3.95 -0.54
N VAL A 12 4.87 2.75 -0.76
CA VAL A 12 5.05 1.75 0.28
C VAL A 12 6.44 1.92 0.88
N LYS A 13 6.51 2.05 2.20
CA LYS A 13 7.76 2.19 2.95
C LYS A 13 8.70 1.02 2.61
N GLY A 14 9.96 1.34 2.35
CA GLY A 14 11.01 0.34 2.14
C GLY A 14 11.18 -0.59 3.34
N THR A 15 11.66 -1.80 3.08
CA THR A 15 12.02 -2.78 4.10
C THR A 15 13.50 -2.63 4.47
N LYS A 16 13.96 -3.41 5.46
CA LYS A 16 15.39 -3.42 5.84
C LYS A 16 16.30 -3.91 4.69
N THR A 17 15.78 -4.77 3.82
CA THR A 17 16.51 -5.31 2.65
C THR A 17 16.42 -4.38 1.44
N GLU A 18 15.30 -3.65 1.30
CA GLU A 18 15.08 -2.67 0.22
C GLU A 18 14.59 -1.36 0.83
N PRO A 19 15.50 -0.45 1.24
CA PRO A 19 15.13 0.75 1.99
C PRO A 19 14.40 1.80 1.14
N LEU A 20 14.46 1.68 -0.18
CA LEU A 20 13.82 2.63 -1.08
C LEU A 20 12.29 2.50 -1.01
N PRO A 21 11.55 3.63 -0.95
CA PRO A 21 10.10 3.62 -1.05
C PRO A 21 9.69 3.05 -2.41
N ARG A 22 8.72 2.13 -2.39
CA ARG A 22 8.22 1.47 -3.59
C ARG A 22 6.93 2.15 -4.03
N PRO A 23 6.93 2.85 -5.18
CA PRO A 23 5.73 3.51 -5.68
C PRO A 23 4.70 2.48 -6.13
N GLY A 24 3.43 2.86 -6.05
CA GLY A 24 2.31 2.05 -6.51
C GLY A 24 0.99 2.81 -6.46
N LYS A 25 -0.09 2.06 -6.61
CA LYS A 25 -1.46 2.58 -6.63
C LYS A 25 -2.31 1.88 -5.59
N PHE A 26 -3.04 2.66 -4.80
CA PHE A 26 -4.00 2.11 -3.87
C PHE A 26 -5.18 1.49 -4.62
N VAL A 27 -5.55 0.27 -4.25
CA VAL A 27 -6.65 -0.47 -4.88
C VAL A 27 -7.89 -0.42 -3.97
N LYS A 28 -7.78 -0.89 -2.73
CA LYS A 28 -8.87 -0.91 -1.75
C LYS A 28 -8.40 -1.20 -0.32
N THR A 29 -9.26 -0.94 0.66
CA THR A 29 -9.04 -1.33 2.06
C THR A 29 -9.74 -2.64 2.37
N HIS A 30 -9.03 -3.54 3.05
CA HIS A 30 -9.57 -4.79 3.59
C HIS A 30 -9.64 -4.68 5.12
N PRO A 31 -10.83 -4.67 5.72
CA PRO A 31 -10.95 -4.78 7.17
C PRO A 31 -10.47 -6.17 7.62
N GLY A 32 -9.70 -6.23 8.70
CA GLY A 32 -9.19 -7.45 9.28
C GLY A 32 -9.36 -7.48 10.79
N ALA A 33 -9.39 -8.68 11.38
CA ALA A 33 -9.57 -8.85 12.83
C ALA A 33 -8.46 -8.18 13.67
N ARG A 34 -7.28 -7.95 13.08
CA ARG A 34 -6.14 -7.25 13.71
C ARG A 34 -5.86 -5.90 13.04
N GLY A 35 -6.90 -5.21 12.58
CA GLY A 35 -6.82 -3.93 11.89
C GLY A 35 -6.84 -4.02 10.37
N ASP A 36 -7.10 -2.87 9.75
CA ASP A 36 -7.23 -2.71 8.31
C ASP A 36 -5.92 -3.02 7.56
N PHE A 37 -6.06 -3.52 6.34
CA PHE A 37 -4.99 -3.65 5.35
C PHE A 37 -5.32 -2.83 4.12
N LEU A 38 -4.29 -2.27 3.49
CA LEU A 38 -4.40 -1.55 2.23
C LEU A 38 -3.86 -2.42 1.12
N GLU A 39 -4.69 -2.69 0.12
CA GLU A 39 -4.25 -3.34 -1.10
C GLU A 39 -3.62 -2.29 -2.03
N VAL A 40 -2.37 -2.51 -2.42
CA VAL A 40 -1.59 -1.62 -3.27
C VAL A 40 -1.02 -2.43 -4.43
N LEU A 41 -1.19 -1.94 -5.65
CA LEU A 41 -0.52 -2.44 -6.84
C LEU A 41 0.81 -1.70 -7.00
N LEU A 42 1.93 -2.37 -6.77
CA LEU A 42 3.26 -1.76 -6.92
C LEU A 42 3.59 -1.54 -8.39
N ASP A 43 4.27 -0.44 -8.70
CA ASP A 43 4.72 -0.15 -10.05
C ASP A 43 5.74 -1.22 -10.49
N GLY A 44 5.53 -1.80 -11.68
CA GLY A 44 6.31 -2.93 -12.18
C GLY A 44 5.84 -4.31 -11.69
N SER A 45 4.80 -4.38 -10.84
CA SER A 45 4.15 -5.63 -10.48
C SER A 45 2.82 -5.81 -11.21
N THR A 46 2.49 -7.05 -11.55
CA THR A 46 1.16 -7.43 -12.08
C THR A 46 0.21 -7.85 -10.97
N GLN A 47 0.68 -7.97 -9.73
CA GLN A 47 -0.09 -8.41 -8.58
C GLN A 47 -0.16 -7.32 -7.52
N SER A 48 -1.35 -7.14 -6.96
CA SER A 48 -1.54 -6.29 -5.79
C SER A 48 -1.11 -7.01 -4.51
N GLN A 49 -0.56 -6.24 -3.57
CA GLN A 49 -0.13 -6.73 -2.26
C GLN A 49 -0.84 -5.99 -1.14
N ARG A 50 -0.99 -6.65 0.01
CA ARG A 50 -1.63 -6.08 1.20
C ARG A 50 -0.59 -5.54 2.16
N PHE A 51 -0.72 -4.27 2.53
CA PHE A 51 0.17 -3.58 3.46
C PHE A 51 -0.60 -3.03 4.65
N ARG A 52 0.11 -2.79 5.75
CA ARG A 52 -0.47 -2.04 6.87
C ARG A 52 -0.59 -0.56 6.50
N PRO A 53 -1.61 0.16 7.01
CA PRO A 53 -1.72 1.60 6.81
C PRO A 53 -0.46 2.38 7.20
N SER A 54 0.24 1.95 8.24
CA SER A 54 1.52 2.54 8.67
C SER A 54 2.69 2.34 7.71
N GLN A 55 2.54 1.46 6.72
CA GLN A 55 3.54 1.18 5.68
C GLN A 55 3.23 1.90 4.37
N VAL A 56 2.08 2.57 4.25
CA VAL A 56 1.65 3.23 3.01
C VAL A 56 1.47 4.71 3.25
N THR A 57 2.13 5.54 2.47
CA THR A 57 1.96 6.99 2.48
C THR A 57 1.39 7.46 1.16
N ALA A 58 0.67 8.59 1.16
CA ALA A 58 0.35 9.27 -0.09
C ALA A 58 1.65 9.66 -0.80
N ALA A 59 1.70 9.45 -2.12
CA ALA A 59 2.81 9.89 -2.96
C ALA A 59 2.58 11.31 -3.50
#